data_AF-A0AA45C857-F1
#
_entry.id   AF-A0AA45C857-F1
#
_cell.length_a   1.000
_cell.length_b   1.000
_cell.length_c   1.000
_cell.angle_alpha   90.00
_cell.angle_beta   90.00
_cell.angle_gamma   90.00
#
_symmetry.space_group_name_H-M   'P 1'
#
loop_
_entity.id
_entity.type
_entity.pdbx_description
1 polymer ?
#
loop_
_entity_poly.entity_id
_entity_poly.type
_entity_poly.pdbx_seq_one_letter_code
_entity_poly.pdbx_strand_id
1 'polypeptide(L)'
;MQIEKNYSKEFEYIQKAYDKAGGDVSGLLTKDIVSIIVSGHKILGRNTVEGVHIEADCDENHVKLYFKVDDGVVVKKPVHLCVGYLKDFGEQNLDYEFDIGNNVIINFISHCSFPAAKDILHKMKSKMIIGNNSKVTYEDVHFHNEEGLVNLDTDYETIVGNNSKYDNRFTLTKTRVGNMKIKMDVDLKDDAKAYIETKVREKKDDYVEINEILRLNGKNSSGIAKTFVIATDESKAKVITEAYGNGDYSKGHIECDEIVDGPKVDLSTIPLLRVKNELAELTHEASVGRINSDQLETLMSKGLTEEEASEMIIKSILK
;
A
#
# COMPACT_ATOMS: atom_id res chain seq x y z
N MET A 1 -17.57 -0.45 19.44
CA MET A 1 -16.87 -1.69 19.06
C MET A 1 -17.31 -2.83 19.97
N GLN A 2 -17.79 -3.92 19.38
CA GLN A 2 -17.96 -5.21 20.05
C GLN A 2 -16.80 -6.10 19.56
N ILE A 3 -15.85 -6.41 20.45
CA ILE A 3 -14.89 -7.50 20.20
C ILE A 3 -15.52 -8.76 20.78
N GLU A 4 -15.55 -9.84 20.01
CA GLU A 4 -15.98 -11.12 20.54
C GLU A 4 -15.05 -11.57 21.69
N LYS A 5 -15.64 -11.95 22.82
CA LYS A 5 -14.94 -12.21 24.09
C LYS A 5 -13.83 -13.27 24.00
N ASN A 6 -13.89 -14.13 22.98
CA ASN A 6 -12.90 -15.19 22.73
C ASN A 6 -11.65 -14.70 21.96
N TYR A 7 -11.69 -13.50 21.37
CA TYR A 7 -10.65 -13.01 20.45
C TYR A 7 -9.89 -11.79 20.98
N SER A 8 -10.13 -11.37 22.23
CA SER A 8 -9.45 -10.23 22.85
C SER A 8 -7.93 -10.38 22.92
N LYS A 9 -7.43 -11.61 23.14
CA LYS A 9 -5.99 -11.91 23.18
C LYS A 9 -5.31 -11.80 21.82
N GLU A 10 -5.99 -12.24 20.76
CA GLU A 10 -5.48 -12.13 19.39
C GLU A 10 -5.37 -10.66 18.99
N PHE A 11 -6.42 -9.90 19.29
CA PHE A 11 -6.44 -8.46 19.07
C PHE A 11 -5.30 -7.74 19.82
N GLU A 12 -5.11 -8.00 21.13
CA GLU A 12 -4.00 -7.41 21.89
C GLU A 12 -2.63 -7.75 21.29
N TYR A 13 -2.49 -8.92 20.68
CA TYR A 13 -1.24 -9.35 20.07
C TYR A 13 -0.98 -8.61 18.75
N ILE A 14 -1.98 -8.49 17.87
CA ILE A 14 -1.90 -7.69 16.63
C ILE A 14 -1.58 -6.24 16.98
N GLN A 15 -2.26 -5.69 18.00
CA GLN A 15 -2.01 -4.34 18.49
C GLN A 15 -0.57 -4.17 18.99
N LYS A 16 -0.06 -5.09 19.81
CA LYS A 16 1.34 -5.05 20.28
C LYS A 16 2.36 -5.22 19.16
N ALA A 17 2.07 -6.06 18.16
CA ALA A 17 2.93 -6.22 17.00
C ALA A 17 3.02 -4.93 16.19
N TYR A 18 1.87 -4.28 15.97
CA TYR A 18 1.79 -2.99 15.29
C TYR A 18 2.48 -1.85 16.08
N ASP A 19 2.27 -1.76 17.39
CA ASP A 19 2.94 -0.78 18.28
C ASP A 19 4.47 -0.96 18.28
N LYS A 20 4.94 -2.21 18.41
CA LYS A 20 6.39 -2.54 18.30
C LYS A 20 6.97 -2.22 16.93
N ALA A 21 6.17 -2.30 15.89
CA ALA A 21 6.57 -1.91 14.55
C ALA A 21 6.45 -0.38 14.33
N GLY A 22 6.20 0.40 15.38
CA GLY A 22 6.19 1.85 15.39
C GLY A 22 4.90 2.46 14.84
N GLY A 23 3.78 1.73 14.91
CA GLY A 23 2.45 2.23 14.64
C GLY A 23 1.77 2.80 15.90
N ASP A 24 0.90 3.81 15.76
CA ASP A 24 0.19 4.38 16.91
C ASP A 24 -1.16 3.68 17.13
N VAL A 25 -1.23 2.89 18.20
CA VAL A 25 -2.42 2.12 18.58
C VAL A 25 -3.42 2.90 19.43
N SER A 26 -3.07 4.10 19.89
CA SER A 26 -3.86 4.83 20.89
C SER A 26 -5.26 5.25 20.38
N GLY A 27 -5.42 5.34 19.05
CA GLY A 27 -6.68 5.69 18.37
C GLY A 27 -7.57 4.50 17.95
N LEU A 28 -6.99 3.31 17.72
CA LEU A 28 -7.65 2.16 17.05
C LEU A 28 -8.91 1.63 17.75
N LEU A 29 -9.07 1.93 19.04
CA LEU A 29 -10.08 1.36 19.93
C LEU A 29 -11.24 2.30 20.28
N THR A 30 -11.24 3.51 19.73
CA THR A 30 -12.27 4.51 20.04
C THR A 30 -13.59 4.19 19.32
N LYS A 31 -14.73 4.39 20.00
CA LYS A 31 -16.06 4.04 19.46
C LYS A 31 -16.51 4.92 18.29
N ASP A 32 -15.85 6.05 18.07
CA ASP A 32 -16.17 7.03 17.04
C ASP A 32 -15.30 6.87 15.78
N ILE A 33 -14.62 5.72 15.64
CA ILE A 33 -13.85 5.36 14.44
C ILE A 33 -14.42 4.10 13.81
N VAL A 34 -14.51 4.08 12.48
CA VAL A 34 -14.83 2.87 11.73
C VAL A 34 -13.61 1.94 11.79
N SER A 35 -13.82 0.69 12.20
CA SER A 35 -12.74 -0.29 12.25
C SER A 35 -13.23 -1.68 11.92
N ILE A 36 -12.38 -2.47 11.28
CA ILE A 36 -12.52 -3.91 11.16
C ILE A 36 -11.22 -4.59 11.52
N ILE A 37 -11.31 -5.72 12.21
CA ILE A 37 -10.15 -6.52 12.60
C ILE A 37 -10.37 -7.94 12.06
N VAL A 38 -9.42 -8.40 11.25
CA VAL A 38 -9.41 -9.73 10.65
C VAL A 38 -8.17 -10.49 11.10
N SER A 39 -8.34 -11.72 11.60
CA SER A 39 -7.25 -12.64 11.95
C SER A 39 -7.47 -13.96 11.23
N GLY A 40 -6.57 -14.31 10.30
CA GLY A 40 -6.80 -15.41 9.37
C GLY A 40 -8.11 -15.18 8.60
N HIS A 41 -9.03 -16.15 8.64
CA HIS A 41 -10.33 -16.01 7.98
C HIS A 41 -11.48 -15.62 8.92
N LYS A 42 -11.19 -14.83 9.97
CA LYS A 42 -12.18 -14.51 11.01
C LYS A 42 -12.25 -13.03 11.31
N ILE A 43 -13.46 -12.52 11.50
CA ILE A 43 -13.70 -11.15 11.98
C ILE A 43 -13.68 -11.12 13.50
N LEU A 44 -12.72 -10.42 14.09
CA LEU A 44 -12.59 -10.33 15.55
C LEU A 44 -13.40 -9.17 16.14
N GLY A 45 -13.59 -8.12 15.35
CA GLY A 45 -14.31 -6.93 15.76
C GLY A 45 -14.64 -6.03 14.58
N ARG A 46 -15.77 -5.35 14.68
CA ARG A 46 -16.18 -4.29 13.76
C ARG A 46 -16.81 -3.13 14.50
N ASN A 47 -16.61 -1.93 13.97
CA ASN A 47 -17.26 -0.71 14.39
C ASN A 47 -17.56 0.13 13.16
N THR A 48 -18.71 0.81 13.16
CA THR A 48 -19.06 1.74 12.09
C THR A 48 -19.60 3.04 12.65
N VAL A 49 -19.72 4.03 11.77
CA VAL A 49 -20.33 5.34 12.03
C VAL A 49 -21.44 5.58 11.01
N GLU A 50 -22.25 6.61 11.24
CA GLU A 50 -23.33 6.98 10.32
C GLU A 50 -22.80 7.23 8.89
N GLY A 51 -23.50 6.67 7.90
CA GLY A 51 -23.14 6.79 6.48
C GLY A 51 -22.03 5.85 6.00
N VAL A 52 -21.45 5.02 6.88
CA VAL A 52 -20.49 3.97 6.51
C VAL A 52 -21.08 2.62 6.89
N HIS A 53 -21.11 1.70 5.93
CA HIS A 53 -21.67 0.36 6.09
C HIS A 53 -20.60 -0.68 5.81
N ILE A 54 -20.54 -1.71 6.65
CA ILE A 54 -19.59 -2.81 6.51
C ILE A 54 -20.35 -4.12 6.59
N GLU A 55 -20.37 -4.83 5.48
CA GLU A 55 -20.82 -6.21 5.40
C GLU A 55 -19.61 -7.14 5.33
N ALA A 56 -19.69 -8.27 6.01
CA ALA A 56 -18.61 -9.23 6.08
C ALA A 56 -19.18 -10.64 5.98
N ASP A 57 -18.59 -11.45 5.11
CA ASP A 57 -18.88 -12.87 4.95
C ASP A 57 -17.57 -13.66 5.07
N CYS A 58 -17.58 -14.76 5.80
CA CYS A 58 -16.37 -15.52 6.11
C CYS A 58 -16.65 -17.02 6.12
N ASP A 59 -15.75 -17.78 5.53
CA ASP A 59 -15.72 -19.25 5.61
C ASP A 59 -14.35 -19.75 6.10
N GLU A 60 -14.10 -21.05 6.01
CA GLU A 60 -12.87 -21.67 6.49
C GLU A 60 -11.61 -21.24 5.71
N ASN A 61 -11.77 -20.66 4.52
CA ASN A 61 -10.70 -20.37 3.57
C ASN A 61 -10.73 -18.94 3.01
N HIS A 62 -11.76 -18.15 3.28
CA HIS A 62 -11.97 -16.84 2.66
C HIS A 62 -12.68 -15.84 3.57
N VAL A 63 -12.30 -14.57 3.48
CA VAL A 63 -13.02 -13.43 4.08
C VAL A 63 -13.37 -12.43 2.99
N LYS A 64 -14.64 -12.06 2.88
CA LYS A 64 -15.14 -11.05 1.95
C LYS A 64 -15.67 -9.88 2.74
N LEU A 65 -15.20 -8.68 2.39
CA LEU A 65 -15.58 -7.44 3.05
C LEU A 65 -16.14 -6.47 2.02
N TYR A 66 -17.37 -6.02 2.25
CA TYR A 66 -18.03 -5.01 1.43
C TYR A 66 -18.21 -3.74 2.25
N PHE A 67 -17.59 -2.66 1.78
CA PHE A 67 -17.67 -1.33 2.35
C PHE A 67 -18.53 -0.45 1.45
N LYS A 68 -19.59 0.11 2.01
CA LYS A 68 -20.41 1.13 1.32
C LYS A 68 -20.37 2.43 2.08
N VAL A 69 -20.10 3.52 1.38
CA VAL A 69 -20.13 4.87 1.95
C VAL A 69 -21.17 5.69 1.20
N ASP A 70 -22.16 6.21 1.93
CA ASP A 70 -23.25 6.96 1.34
C ASP A 70 -22.78 8.31 0.77
N ASP A 71 -23.56 8.88 -0.15
CA ASP A 71 -23.27 10.17 -0.75
C ASP A 71 -23.18 11.30 0.30
N GLY A 72 -22.22 12.21 0.10
CA GLY A 72 -22.01 13.40 0.94
C GLY A 72 -21.34 13.11 2.30
N VAL A 73 -20.96 11.87 2.59
CA VAL A 73 -20.35 11.49 3.86
C VAL A 73 -18.93 12.04 3.97
N VAL A 74 -18.64 12.68 5.11
CA VAL A 74 -17.29 13.15 5.48
C VAL A 74 -16.86 12.42 6.74
N VAL A 75 -15.93 11.46 6.58
CA VAL A 75 -15.35 10.73 7.72
C VAL A 75 -14.10 11.46 8.19
N LYS A 76 -14.19 12.13 9.33
CA LYS A 76 -13.10 12.97 9.86
C LYS A 76 -11.92 12.16 10.39
N LYS A 77 -12.18 10.96 10.88
CA LYS A 77 -11.16 10.05 11.42
C LYS A 77 -10.91 8.92 10.43
N PRO A 78 -9.68 8.38 10.36
CA PRO A 78 -9.38 7.30 9.42
C PRO A 78 -10.18 6.04 9.75
N VAL A 79 -10.65 5.35 8.71
CA VAL A 79 -11.20 4.00 8.81
C VAL A 79 -10.05 3.01 8.92
N HIS A 80 -10.03 2.20 9.98
CA HIS A 80 -8.95 1.25 10.22
C HIS A 80 -9.30 -0.16 9.74
N LEU A 81 -8.45 -0.70 8.86
CA LEU A 81 -8.55 -2.07 8.38
C LEU A 81 -7.37 -2.85 8.96
N CYS A 82 -7.57 -3.50 10.11
CA CYS A 82 -6.51 -4.29 10.74
C CYS A 82 -6.61 -5.72 10.26
N VAL A 83 -5.55 -6.22 9.63
CA VAL A 83 -5.49 -7.56 9.10
C VAL A 83 -4.24 -8.24 9.64
N GLY A 84 -4.35 -9.50 10.03
CA GLY A 84 -3.18 -10.27 10.38
C GLY A 84 -3.45 -11.76 10.35
N TYR A 85 -2.41 -12.51 10.60
CA TYR A 85 -2.53 -13.93 10.85
C TYR A 85 -1.53 -14.36 11.91
N LEU A 86 -2.04 -14.92 13.01
CA LEU A 86 -1.24 -15.27 14.18
C LEU A 86 -0.69 -16.71 14.14
N LYS A 87 -1.04 -17.49 13.12
CA LYS A 87 -0.52 -18.85 12.96
C LYS A 87 0.82 -18.84 12.26
N ASP A 88 1.64 -19.84 12.56
CA ASP A 88 2.93 -20.07 11.92
C ASP A 88 2.80 -20.42 10.42
N PHE A 89 1.77 -21.19 10.05
CA PHE A 89 1.57 -21.71 8.69
C PHE A 89 0.15 -21.47 8.20
N GLY A 90 -0.02 -21.23 6.91
CA GLY A 90 -1.31 -21.31 6.24
C GLY A 90 -1.55 -20.26 5.16
N GLU A 91 -2.77 -20.23 4.66
CA GLU A 91 -3.22 -19.26 3.65
C GLU A 91 -4.26 -18.33 4.27
N GLN A 92 -4.25 -17.05 3.87
CA GLN A 92 -5.27 -16.06 4.15
C GLN A 92 -5.74 -15.48 2.81
N ASN A 93 -7.03 -15.60 2.51
CA ASN A 93 -7.64 -15.06 1.30
C ASN A 93 -8.65 -13.97 1.68
N LEU A 94 -8.49 -12.80 1.08
CA LEU A 94 -9.29 -11.62 1.38
C LEU A 94 -9.80 -11.01 0.08
N ASP A 95 -11.11 -10.79 0.00
CA ASP A 95 -11.69 -9.91 -1.02
C ASP A 95 -12.23 -8.65 -0.33
N TYR A 96 -11.79 -7.49 -0.82
CA TYR A 96 -12.32 -6.20 -0.44
C TYR A 96 -13.09 -5.60 -1.61
N GLU A 97 -14.30 -5.15 -1.35
CA GLU A 97 -15.09 -4.34 -2.26
C GLU A 97 -15.44 -3.02 -1.57
N PHE A 98 -15.10 -1.91 -2.21
CA PHE A 98 -15.41 -0.56 -1.74
C PHE A 98 -16.32 0.14 -2.75
N ASP A 99 -17.52 0.50 -2.32
CA ASP A 99 -18.49 1.33 -3.02
C ASP A 99 -18.56 2.69 -2.33
N ILE A 100 -17.81 3.66 -2.84
CA ILE A 100 -17.71 5.00 -2.26
C ILE A 100 -18.63 5.94 -3.04
N GLY A 101 -19.61 6.53 -2.36
CA GLY A 101 -20.56 7.47 -2.96
C GLY A 101 -19.95 8.75 -3.51
N ASN A 102 -20.82 9.61 -4.04
CA ASN A 102 -20.47 10.94 -4.54
C ASN A 102 -20.26 11.94 -3.39
N ASN A 103 -19.40 12.94 -3.59
CA ASN A 103 -19.13 14.01 -2.61
C ASN A 103 -18.62 13.48 -1.26
N VAL A 104 -17.89 12.36 -1.28
CA VAL A 104 -17.37 11.70 -0.07
C VAL A 104 -15.96 12.18 0.23
N ILE A 105 -15.64 12.34 1.51
CA ILE A 105 -14.25 12.50 1.98
C ILE A 105 -13.96 11.42 3.02
N ILE A 106 -13.03 10.52 2.72
CA ILE A 106 -12.71 9.38 3.58
C ILE A 106 -11.24 8.99 3.47
N ASN A 107 -10.66 8.57 4.59
CA ASN A 107 -9.30 8.05 4.65
C ASN A 107 -9.34 6.64 5.23
N PHE A 108 -8.73 5.68 4.55
CA PHE A 108 -8.52 4.32 5.02
C PHE A 108 -7.07 4.13 5.42
N ILE A 109 -6.85 3.40 6.51
CA ILE A 109 -5.53 2.95 6.93
C ILE A 109 -5.62 1.46 7.19
N SER A 110 -4.95 0.70 6.33
CA SER A 110 -4.75 -0.74 6.43
C SER A 110 -3.44 -1.02 7.15
N HIS A 111 -3.51 -1.93 8.12
CA HIS A 111 -2.35 -2.44 8.84
C HIS A 111 -2.34 -3.95 8.74
N CYS A 112 -1.36 -4.49 8.03
CA CYS A 112 -1.20 -5.92 7.81
C CYS A 112 -0.03 -6.44 8.66
N SER A 113 -0.29 -7.38 9.57
CA SER A 113 0.72 -7.89 10.51
C SER A 113 0.83 -9.42 10.53
N PHE A 114 2.03 -9.92 10.25
CA PHE A 114 2.35 -11.36 10.20
C PHE A 114 3.58 -11.72 11.06
N PRO A 115 3.57 -11.42 12.37
CA PRO A 115 4.75 -11.49 13.24
C PRO A 115 5.23 -12.93 13.53
N ALA A 116 4.35 -13.93 13.42
CA ALA A 116 4.64 -15.33 13.75
C ALA A 116 4.82 -16.21 12.50
N ALA A 117 4.79 -15.62 11.31
CA ALA A 117 4.82 -16.39 10.06
C ALA A 117 6.07 -17.29 9.97
N LYS A 118 5.89 -18.48 9.42
CA LYS A 118 6.95 -19.40 8.99
C LYS A 118 6.73 -19.87 7.57
N ASP A 119 5.48 -19.92 7.13
CA ASP A 119 5.09 -20.03 5.73
C ASP A 119 3.62 -19.60 5.64
N ILE A 120 3.41 -18.29 5.44
CA ILE A 120 2.06 -17.73 5.26
C ILE A 120 1.91 -17.20 3.86
N LEU A 121 0.84 -17.60 3.19
CA LEU A 121 0.39 -16.98 1.95
C LEU A 121 -0.77 -16.02 2.24
N HIS A 122 -0.52 -14.73 2.07
CA HIS A 122 -1.54 -13.69 2.17
C HIS A 122 -1.93 -13.25 0.76
N LYS A 123 -3.15 -13.61 0.35
CA LYS A 123 -3.76 -13.20 -0.90
C LYS A 123 -4.85 -12.19 -0.65
N MET A 124 -4.75 -11.05 -1.31
CA MET A 124 -5.76 -10.01 -1.20
C MET A 124 -6.15 -9.48 -2.58
N LYS A 125 -7.46 -9.39 -2.82
CA LYS A 125 -8.02 -8.70 -3.99
C LYS A 125 -8.88 -7.55 -3.50
N SER A 126 -8.58 -6.35 -3.95
CA SER A 126 -9.33 -5.16 -3.61
C SER A 126 -9.91 -4.54 -4.87
N LYS A 127 -11.21 -4.25 -4.85
CA LYS A 127 -11.90 -3.50 -5.88
C LYS A 127 -12.53 -2.27 -5.26
N MET A 128 -12.12 -1.09 -5.68
CA MET A 128 -12.62 0.18 -5.19
C MET A 128 -13.27 0.98 -6.32
N ILE A 129 -14.51 1.40 -6.11
CA ILE A 129 -15.24 2.28 -7.00
C ILE A 129 -15.49 3.58 -6.23
N ILE A 130 -14.94 4.68 -6.75
CA ILE A 130 -15.07 6.01 -6.15
C ILE A 130 -16.04 6.84 -6.99
N GLY A 131 -17.10 7.33 -6.36
CA GLY A 131 -18.07 8.25 -6.94
C GLY A 131 -17.46 9.61 -7.31
N ASN A 132 -18.28 10.48 -7.87
CA ASN A 132 -17.86 11.79 -8.37
C ASN A 132 -17.65 12.79 -7.23
N ASN A 133 -16.76 13.77 -7.43
CA ASN A 133 -16.46 14.85 -6.49
C ASN A 133 -15.98 14.36 -5.11
N SER A 134 -15.36 13.19 -5.04
CA SER A 134 -14.94 12.53 -3.81
C SER A 134 -13.42 12.61 -3.61
N LYS A 135 -12.97 12.58 -2.36
CA LYS A 135 -11.55 12.49 -1.99
C LYS A 135 -11.34 11.28 -1.11
N VAL A 136 -10.57 10.32 -1.61
CA VAL A 136 -10.27 9.06 -0.92
C VAL A 136 -8.76 8.95 -0.73
N THR A 137 -8.34 8.60 0.48
CA THR A 137 -6.96 8.19 0.75
C THR A 137 -6.97 6.74 1.25
N TYR A 138 -6.03 5.92 0.80
CA TYR A 138 -5.82 4.55 1.25
C TYR A 138 -4.34 4.31 1.53
N GLU A 139 -3.99 4.22 2.82
CA GLU A 139 -2.65 3.90 3.29
C GLU A 139 -2.59 2.43 3.69
N ASP A 140 -1.62 1.68 3.19
CA ASP A 140 -1.40 0.27 3.50
C ASP A 140 0.02 0.06 4.04
N VAL A 141 0.10 -0.33 5.30
CA VAL A 141 1.37 -0.50 5.99
C VAL A 141 1.51 -1.95 6.42
N HIS A 142 2.56 -2.60 5.95
CA HIS A 142 2.85 -4.01 6.23
C HIS A 142 3.97 -4.15 7.25
N PHE A 143 3.79 -5.13 8.13
CA PHE A 143 4.75 -5.52 9.15
C PHE A 143 4.81 -7.05 9.23
N HIS A 144 5.86 -7.61 8.65
CA HIS A 144 6.08 -9.06 8.61
C HIS A 144 6.96 -9.48 9.80
N ASN A 145 7.55 -10.68 9.71
CA ASN A 145 8.61 -11.12 10.60
C ASN A 145 10.00 -10.75 10.03
N GLU A 146 11.06 -11.07 10.78
CA GLU A 146 12.46 -10.88 10.33
C GLU A 146 13.04 -12.11 9.61
N GLU A 147 12.24 -13.17 9.47
CA GLU A 147 12.65 -14.42 8.82
C GLU A 147 12.49 -14.33 7.29
N GLY A 148 11.56 -13.51 6.78
CA GLY A 148 11.29 -13.39 5.34
C GLY A 148 10.42 -14.53 4.80
N LEU A 149 9.47 -14.99 5.62
CA LEU A 149 8.67 -16.20 5.35
C LEU A 149 7.19 -15.89 5.06
N VAL A 150 6.92 -14.67 4.60
CA VAL A 150 5.60 -14.22 4.16
C VAL A 150 5.60 -14.21 2.64
N ASN A 151 4.58 -14.82 2.04
CA ASN A 151 4.25 -14.71 0.64
C ASN A 151 3.04 -13.78 0.51
N LEU A 152 3.25 -12.58 0.01
CA LEU A 152 2.25 -11.55 -0.19
C LEU A 152 1.87 -11.47 -1.67
N ASP A 153 0.61 -11.66 -2.01
CA ASP A 153 0.08 -11.58 -3.37
C ASP A 153 -1.17 -10.71 -3.37
N THR A 154 -1.06 -9.47 -3.83
CA THR A 154 -2.11 -8.46 -3.67
C THR A 154 -2.44 -7.76 -4.99
N ASP A 155 -3.72 -7.67 -5.32
CA ASP A 155 -4.23 -6.94 -6.48
C ASP A 155 -5.22 -5.86 -6.04
N TYR A 156 -4.89 -4.60 -6.34
CA TYR A 156 -5.74 -3.43 -6.15
C TYR A 156 -6.26 -2.96 -7.50
N GLU A 157 -7.58 -2.94 -7.67
CA GLU A 157 -8.27 -2.34 -8.81
C GLU A 157 -9.11 -1.15 -8.33
N THR A 158 -8.83 0.06 -8.82
CA THR A 158 -9.55 1.27 -8.41
C THR A 158 -10.08 2.03 -9.62
N ILE A 159 -11.36 2.39 -9.59
CA ILE A 159 -11.99 3.29 -10.55
C ILE A 159 -12.30 4.61 -9.84
N VAL A 160 -11.71 5.70 -10.32
CA VAL A 160 -11.86 7.04 -9.76
C VAL A 160 -12.83 7.85 -10.59
N GLY A 161 -13.99 8.19 -10.01
CA GLY A 161 -15.04 8.98 -10.65
C GLY A 161 -14.64 10.41 -11.02
N ASN A 162 -15.55 11.10 -11.68
CA ASN A 162 -15.28 12.43 -12.23
C ASN A 162 -14.98 13.44 -11.13
N ASN A 163 -14.01 14.32 -11.38
CA ASN A 163 -13.59 15.37 -10.44
C ASN A 163 -13.23 14.82 -9.03
N SER A 164 -12.83 13.55 -8.94
CA SER A 164 -12.46 12.89 -7.69
C SER A 164 -10.94 12.76 -7.55
N LYS A 165 -10.47 12.53 -6.33
CA LYS A 165 -9.06 12.36 -6.00
C LYS A 165 -8.83 11.08 -5.22
N TYR A 166 -7.81 10.33 -5.62
CA TYR A 166 -7.36 9.12 -4.95
C TYR A 166 -5.88 9.25 -4.56
N ASP A 167 -5.54 8.99 -3.31
CA ASP A 167 -4.16 8.93 -2.80
C ASP A 167 -3.95 7.53 -2.21
N ASN A 168 -3.09 6.73 -2.83
CA ASN A 168 -2.76 5.38 -2.39
C ASN A 168 -1.29 5.30 -1.99
N ARG A 169 -1.03 4.80 -0.78
CA ARG A 169 0.32 4.67 -0.25
C ARG A 169 0.55 3.29 0.28
N PHE A 170 1.60 2.62 -0.16
CA PHE A 170 2.02 1.32 0.33
C PHE A 170 3.40 1.42 0.97
N THR A 171 3.57 0.84 2.15
CA THR A 171 4.86 0.85 2.85
C THR A 171 5.17 -0.49 3.51
N LEU A 172 6.34 -1.05 3.15
CA LEU A 172 6.96 -2.20 3.79
C LEU A 172 8.47 -1.98 3.87
N THR A 173 8.89 -1.23 4.88
CA THR A 173 10.28 -0.74 4.98
C THR A 173 11.00 -1.13 6.27
N LYS A 174 10.27 -1.60 7.28
CA LYS A 174 10.80 -1.83 8.63
C LYS A 174 11.27 -3.26 8.84
N THR A 175 10.47 -4.24 8.42
CA THR A 175 10.73 -5.68 8.54
C THR A 175 11.21 -6.27 7.22
N ARG A 176 11.55 -7.56 7.18
CA ARG A 176 11.75 -8.27 5.91
C ARG A 176 10.49 -8.34 5.07
N VAL A 177 10.66 -8.46 3.75
CA VAL A 177 9.54 -8.60 2.82
C VAL A 177 9.10 -10.06 2.67
N GLY A 178 10.03 -10.99 2.52
CA GLY A 178 9.77 -12.35 2.06
C GLY A 178 9.59 -12.40 0.55
N ASN A 179 8.47 -12.95 0.07
CA ASN A 179 8.08 -12.89 -1.33
C ASN A 179 6.87 -11.97 -1.46
N MET A 180 6.95 -10.93 -2.28
CA MET A 180 5.87 -9.99 -2.48
C MET A 180 5.58 -9.76 -3.95
N LYS A 181 4.30 -9.81 -4.29
CA LYS A 181 3.75 -9.37 -5.56
C LYS A 181 2.59 -8.42 -5.26
N ILE A 182 2.71 -7.18 -5.71
CA ILE A 182 1.63 -6.21 -5.60
C ILE A 182 1.29 -5.66 -6.98
N LYS A 183 0.00 -5.53 -7.25
CA LYS A 183 -0.53 -4.86 -8.43
C LYS A 183 -1.46 -3.74 -8.00
N MET A 184 -1.30 -2.55 -8.58
CA MET A 184 -2.14 -1.38 -8.36
C MET A 184 -2.60 -0.83 -9.71
N ASP A 185 -3.84 -1.10 -10.09
CA ASP A 185 -4.45 -0.64 -11.34
C ASP A 185 -5.50 0.44 -11.07
N VAL A 186 -5.23 1.66 -11.53
CA VAL A 186 -6.08 2.83 -11.28
C VAL A 186 -6.61 3.41 -12.59
N ASP A 187 -7.93 3.37 -12.75
CA ASP A 187 -8.69 3.97 -13.86
C ASP A 187 -9.26 5.34 -13.48
N LEU A 188 -8.82 6.39 -14.18
CA LEU A 188 -9.18 7.77 -13.94
C LEU A 188 -10.23 8.24 -14.95
N LYS A 189 -11.39 8.72 -14.46
CA LYS A 189 -12.42 9.39 -15.26
C LYS A 189 -12.15 10.90 -15.40
N ASP A 190 -13.12 11.66 -15.91
CA ASP A 190 -12.92 13.06 -16.30
C ASP A 190 -12.55 13.93 -15.10
N ASP A 191 -11.51 14.75 -15.25
CA ASP A 191 -10.95 15.62 -14.21
C ASP A 191 -10.48 14.87 -12.93
N ALA A 192 -10.43 13.52 -12.97
CA ALA A 192 -10.01 12.69 -11.85
C ALA A 192 -8.49 12.74 -11.65
N LYS A 193 -8.06 12.61 -10.39
CA LYS A 193 -6.65 12.62 -10.02
C LYS A 193 -6.24 11.42 -9.17
N ALA A 194 -5.07 10.85 -9.44
CA ALA A 194 -4.45 9.84 -8.58
C ALA A 194 -3.03 10.22 -8.18
N TYR A 195 -2.66 9.82 -6.96
CA TYR A 195 -1.29 9.74 -6.47
C TYR A 195 -1.09 8.33 -5.92
N ILE A 196 -0.09 7.63 -6.42
CA ILE A 196 0.34 6.32 -5.93
C ILE A 196 1.77 6.47 -5.41
N GLU A 197 2.04 6.00 -4.19
CA GLU A 197 3.38 5.95 -3.62
C GLU A 197 3.66 4.57 -3.01
N THR A 198 4.68 3.90 -3.50
CA THR A 198 5.13 2.61 -2.99
C THR A 198 6.54 2.73 -2.43
N LYS A 199 6.72 2.35 -1.16
CA LYS A 199 8.02 2.35 -0.47
C LYS A 199 8.33 0.97 0.08
N VAL A 200 9.41 0.36 -0.40
CA VAL A 200 9.81 -1.00 -0.02
C VAL A 200 11.30 -1.05 0.31
N ARG A 201 11.65 -1.72 1.40
CA ARG A 201 13.03 -2.07 1.73
C ARG A 201 13.15 -3.58 1.86
N GLU A 202 13.78 -4.20 0.89
CA GLU A 202 14.02 -5.63 0.85
C GLU A 202 15.44 -5.96 1.34
N LYS A 203 15.61 -7.14 1.96
CA LYS A 203 16.88 -7.57 2.58
C LYS A 203 17.10 -9.07 2.39
N LYS A 204 18.32 -9.53 2.64
CA LYS A 204 18.76 -10.94 2.53
C LYS A 204 18.37 -11.53 1.17
N ASP A 205 17.46 -12.50 1.14
CA ASP A 205 16.98 -13.23 -0.03
C ASP A 205 15.53 -12.86 -0.41
N ASP A 206 15.06 -11.67 -0.01
CA ASP A 206 13.73 -11.16 -0.35
C ASP A 206 13.52 -11.09 -1.87
N TYR A 207 12.25 -11.26 -2.28
CA TYR A 207 11.80 -11.05 -3.65
C TYR A 207 10.62 -10.08 -3.69
N VAL A 208 10.72 -9.05 -4.53
CA VAL A 208 9.69 -8.02 -4.72
C VAL A 208 9.29 -7.89 -6.18
N GLU A 209 8.01 -7.98 -6.48
CA GLU A 209 7.42 -7.61 -7.77
C GLU A 209 6.33 -6.56 -7.54
N ILE A 210 6.52 -5.38 -8.13
CA ILE A 210 5.58 -4.25 -8.04
C ILE A 210 5.07 -3.98 -9.45
N ASN A 211 3.75 -3.91 -9.62
CA ASN A 211 3.09 -3.55 -10.87
C ASN A 211 2.12 -2.39 -10.64
N GLU A 212 2.48 -1.19 -11.07
CA GLU A 212 1.65 0.00 -10.93
C GLU A 212 1.15 0.44 -12.30
N ILE A 213 -0.16 0.65 -12.43
CA ILE A 213 -0.82 0.99 -13.69
C ILE A 213 -1.70 2.23 -13.49
N LEU A 214 -1.38 3.30 -14.21
CA LEU A 214 -2.21 4.50 -14.35
C LEU A 214 -2.93 4.49 -15.69
N ARG A 215 -4.27 4.40 -15.67
CA ARG A 215 -5.12 4.52 -16.86
C ARG A 215 -5.81 5.87 -16.88
N LEU A 216 -5.24 6.81 -17.62
CA LEU A 216 -5.73 8.18 -17.76
C LEU A 216 -6.80 8.24 -18.86
N ASN A 217 -7.98 7.67 -18.58
CA ASN A 217 -9.04 7.49 -19.56
C ASN A 217 -9.92 8.72 -19.75
N GLY A 218 -10.12 9.52 -18.69
CA GLY A 218 -10.93 10.73 -18.75
C GLY A 218 -10.20 11.97 -19.24
N LYS A 219 -10.96 12.92 -19.77
CA LYS A 219 -10.48 14.24 -20.13
C LYS A 219 -9.90 14.97 -18.91
N ASN A 220 -8.78 15.66 -19.07
CA ASN A 220 -8.03 16.36 -18.03
C ASN A 220 -7.64 15.48 -16.82
N SER A 221 -7.73 14.16 -16.92
CA SER A 221 -7.30 13.27 -15.84
C SER A 221 -5.80 13.39 -15.59
N SER A 222 -5.38 13.29 -14.33
CA SER A 222 -3.95 13.40 -14.00
C SER A 222 -3.50 12.37 -12.96
N GLY A 223 -2.36 11.73 -13.17
CA GLY A 223 -1.84 10.68 -12.29
C GLY A 223 -0.36 10.83 -12.03
N ILE A 224 0.06 10.55 -10.81
CA ILE A 224 1.47 10.41 -10.42
C ILE A 224 1.64 9.05 -9.76
N ALA A 225 2.65 8.28 -10.18
CA ALA A 225 3.10 7.08 -9.49
C ALA A 225 4.56 7.24 -9.08
N LYS A 226 4.85 7.07 -7.79
CA LYS A 226 6.19 7.15 -7.21
C LYS A 226 6.54 5.83 -6.56
N THR A 227 7.62 5.19 -7.01
CA THR A 227 8.10 3.95 -6.41
C THR A 227 9.51 4.13 -5.88
N PHE A 228 9.71 3.75 -4.61
CA PHE A 228 11.00 3.73 -3.94
C PHE A 228 11.31 2.29 -3.50
N VAL A 229 12.41 1.73 -4.01
CA VAL A 229 12.87 0.40 -3.61
C VAL A 229 14.31 0.47 -3.13
N ILE A 230 14.56 -0.01 -1.92
CA ILE A 230 15.90 -0.16 -1.37
C ILE A 230 16.19 -1.66 -1.32
N ALA A 231 17.10 -2.10 -2.19
CA ALA A 231 17.46 -3.50 -2.33
C ALA A 231 18.84 -3.77 -1.72
N THR A 232 18.90 -4.68 -0.74
CA THR A 232 20.14 -4.99 -0.02
C THR A 232 20.51 -6.48 -0.05
N ASP A 233 21.76 -6.78 0.31
CA ASP A 233 22.29 -8.13 0.42
C ASP A 233 22.28 -8.93 -0.91
N GLU A 234 21.36 -9.90 -1.05
CA GLU A 234 21.18 -10.79 -2.20
C GLU A 234 19.73 -10.74 -2.73
N SER A 235 19.00 -9.67 -2.42
CA SER A 235 17.58 -9.51 -2.74
C SER A 235 17.32 -9.31 -4.23
N LYS A 236 16.07 -9.49 -4.64
CA LYS A 236 15.66 -9.35 -6.04
C LYS A 236 14.38 -8.56 -6.18
N ALA A 237 14.42 -7.53 -7.02
CA ALA A 237 13.26 -6.68 -7.27
C ALA A 237 12.95 -6.56 -8.76
N LYS A 238 11.65 -6.49 -9.06
CA LYS A 238 11.12 -6.20 -10.39
C LYS A 238 10.02 -5.18 -10.27
N VAL A 239 10.30 -3.96 -10.71
CA VAL A 239 9.37 -2.84 -10.71
C VAL A 239 8.84 -2.66 -12.12
N ILE A 240 7.52 -2.74 -12.29
CA ILE A 240 6.82 -2.52 -13.55
C ILE A 240 5.88 -1.34 -13.34
N THR A 241 6.10 -0.26 -14.07
CA THR A 241 5.26 0.93 -14.00
C THR A 241 4.68 1.23 -15.37
N GLU A 242 3.36 1.44 -15.43
CA GLU A 242 2.65 1.63 -16.68
C GLU A 242 1.78 2.88 -16.61
N ALA A 243 1.82 3.71 -17.65
CA ALA A 243 0.90 4.84 -17.81
C ALA A 243 0.28 4.84 -19.21
N TYR A 244 -1.04 4.99 -19.25
CA TYR A 244 -1.84 5.00 -20.46
C TYR A 244 -2.56 6.35 -20.62
N GLY A 245 -2.06 7.20 -21.51
CA GLY A 245 -2.63 8.51 -21.82
C GLY A 245 -3.70 8.40 -22.91
N ASN A 246 -4.97 8.27 -22.52
CA ASN A 246 -6.09 8.02 -23.44
C ASN A 246 -7.06 9.20 -23.53
N GLY A 247 -7.25 9.96 -22.45
CA GLY A 247 -8.15 11.12 -22.40
C GLY A 247 -7.52 12.42 -22.92
N ASP A 248 -8.35 13.34 -23.43
CA ASP A 248 -7.90 14.65 -23.90
C ASP A 248 -7.23 15.43 -22.76
N TYR A 249 -6.05 16.01 -23.03
CA TYR A 249 -5.30 16.79 -22.03
C TYR A 249 -4.96 16.03 -20.76
N SER A 250 -4.97 14.69 -20.81
CA SER A 250 -4.56 13.87 -19.67
C SER A 250 -3.05 13.94 -19.43
N LYS A 251 -2.65 13.87 -18.16
CA LYS A 251 -1.25 14.04 -17.74
C LYS A 251 -0.79 12.96 -16.77
N GLY A 252 0.27 12.24 -17.11
CA GLY A 252 0.87 11.22 -16.26
C GLY A 252 2.33 11.49 -15.95
N HIS A 253 2.75 11.17 -14.73
CA HIS A 253 4.16 11.17 -14.34
C HIS A 253 4.47 9.91 -13.55
N ILE A 254 5.56 9.24 -13.92
CA ILE A 254 6.11 8.09 -13.18
C ILE A 254 7.49 8.49 -12.67
N GLU A 255 7.76 8.20 -11.40
CA GLU A 255 9.05 8.42 -10.74
C GLU A 255 9.47 7.12 -10.05
N CYS A 256 10.59 6.54 -10.47
CA CYS A 256 11.16 5.31 -9.90
C CYS A 256 12.54 5.60 -9.30
N ASP A 257 12.70 5.49 -7.99
CA ASP A 257 13.97 5.69 -7.30
C ASP A 257 14.39 4.41 -6.58
N GLU A 258 15.37 3.72 -7.16
CA GLU A 258 15.80 2.40 -6.73
C GLU A 258 17.28 2.39 -6.31
N ILE A 259 17.53 2.00 -5.07
CA ILE A 259 18.88 1.89 -4.50
C ILE A 259 19.29 0.42 -4.46
N VAL A 260 20.50 0.16 -4.95
CA VAL A 260 21.18 -1.13 -4.90
C VAL A 260 22.34 -1.04 -3.89
N ASP A 261 22.25 -1.83 -2.83
CA ASP A 261 23.23 -1.88 -1.73
C ASP A 261 23.51 -3.33 -1.30
N GLY A 262 24.21 -4.09 -2.15
CA GLY A 262 24.59 -5.46 -1.85
C GLY A 262 25.31 -6.16 -3.00
N PRO A 263 26.15 -7.16 -2.71
CA PRO A 263 27.01 -7.78 -3.72
C PRO A 263 26.27 -8.66 -4.73
N LYS A 264 25.02 -9.07 -4.45
CA LYS A 264 24.23 -9.95 -5.34
C LYS A 264 22.80 -9.47 -5.58
N VAL A 265 22.51 -8.21 -5.30
CA VAL A 265 21.22 -7.61 -5.59
C VAL A 265 20.94 -7.68 -7.09
N ASP A 266 19.72 -8.09 -7.45
CA ASP A 266 19.22 -8.12 -8.83
C ASP A 266 17.91 -7.32 -8.92
N LEU A 267 18.03 -6.04 -9.27
CA LEU A 267 16.91 -5.11 -9.38
C LEU A 267 16.70 -4.73 -10.85
N SER A 268 15.45 -4.81 -11.30
CA SER A 268 15.04 -4.43 -12.66
C SER A 268 13.81 -3.52 -12.65
N THR A 269 13.81 -2.55 -13.56
CA THR A 269 12.75 -1.54 -13.66
C THR A 269 12.29 -1.44 -15.11
N ILE A 270 10.99 -1.62 -15.32
CA ILE A 270 10.36 -1.76 -16.63
C ILE A 270 9.24 -0.73 -16.75
N PRO A 271 9.54 0.47 -17.28
CA PRO A 271 8.52 1.47 -17.55
C PRO A 271 7.81 1.21 -18.88
N LEU A 272 6.50 1.43 -18.91
CA LEU A 272 5.68 1.40 -20.12
C LEU A 272 4.81 2.65 -20.19
N LEU A 273 5.13 3.56 -21.10
CA LEU A 273 4.30 4.72 -21.40
C LEU A 273 3.61 4.50 -22.74
N ARG A 274 2.28 4.58 -22.76
CA ARG A 274 1.48 4.43 -23.98
C ARG A 274 0.51 5.59 -24.12
N VAL A 275 0.76 6.43 -25.11
CA VAL A 275 -0.14 7.52 -25.50
C VAL A 275 -0.98 7.06 -26.70
N LYS A 276 -2.31 7.17 -26.58
CA LYS A 276 -3.26 6.92 -27.69
C LYS A 276 -4.00 8.19 -28.14
N ASN A 277 -3.81 9.30 -27.42
CA ASN A 277 -4.44 10.59 -27.67
C ASN A 277 -3.38 11.66 -27.88
N GLU A 278 -3.46 12.40 -28.98
CA GLU A 278 -2.46 13.43 -29.34
C GLU A 278 -2.37 14.60 -28.35
N LEU A 279 -3.41 14.80 -27.51
CA LEU A 279 -3.47 15.84 -26.50
C LEU A 279 -2.95 15.37 -25.13
N ALA A 280 -2.61 14.10 -24.96
CA ALA A 280 -2.13 13.54 -23.71
C ALA A 280 -0.60 13.67 -23.57
N GLU A 281 -0.14 13.81 -22.32
CA GLU A 281 1.26 13.97 -21.97
C GLU A 281 1.65 12.97 -20.89
N LEU A 282 2.70 12.18 -21.11
CA LEU A 282 3.26 11.26 -20.12
C LEU A 282 4.75 11.53 -19.96
N THR A 283 5.22 11.51 -18.71
CA THR A 283 6.63 11.68 -18.37
C THR A 283 7.10 10.55 -17.45
N HIS A 284 8.39 10.27 -17.49
CA HIS A 284 9.01 9.23 -16.67
C HIS A 284 10.42 9.66 -16.25
N GLU A 285 10.69 9.55 -14.97
CA GLU A 285 11.99 9.74 -14.36
C GLU A 285 12.36 8.46 -13.59
N ALA A 286 13.57 7.94 -13.80
CA ALA A 286 14.04 6.75 -13.09
C ALA A 286 15.51 6.89 -12.70
N SER A 287 15.83 6.45 -11.49
CA SER A 287 17.19 6.29 -11.00
C SER A 287 17.36 4.87 -10.44
N VAL A 288 18.37 4.14 -10.95
CA VAL A 288 18.70 2.78 -10.49
C VAL A 288 20.18 2.69 -10.22
N GLY A 289 20.56 2.42 -8.98
CA GLY A 289 21.96 2.15 -8.65
C GLY A 289 22.34 2.44 -7.22
N ARG A 290 23.63 2.66 -7.00
CA ARG A 290 24.17 2.95 -5.66
C ARG A 290 23.71 4.31 -5.15
N ILE A 291 23.78 4.49 -3.83
CA ILE A 291 23.61 5.79 -3.17
C ILE A 291 24.58 6.83 -3.76
N ASN A 292 24.10 8.07 -3.91
CA ASN A 292 24.88 9.18 -4.44
C ASN A 292 26.13 9.44 -3.57
N SER A 293 27.32 9.34 -4.17
CA SER A 293 28.61 9.51 -3.49
C SER A 293 28.80 10.90 -2.89
N ASP A 294 28.30 11.96 -3.53
CA ASP A 294 28.47 13.33 -3.04
C ASP A 294 27.67 13.57 -1.75
N GLN A 295 26.48 12.96 -1.67
CA GLN A 295 25.67 12.97 -0.45
C GLN A 295 26.35 12.19 0.67
N LEU A 296 26.89 11.01 0.33
CA LEU A 296 27.65 10.16 1.25
C LEU A 296 28.88 10.89 1.81
N GLU A 297 29.73 11.44 0.94
CA GLU A 297 30.93 12.20 1.30
C GLU A 297 30.59 13.43 2.14
N THR A 298 29.51 14.13 1.83
CA THR A 298 29.04 15.27 2.62
C THR A 298 28.69 14.86 4.05
N LEU A 299 27.99 13.75 4.24
CA LEU A 299 27.63 13.24 5.56
C LEU A 299 28.86 12.70 6.31
N MET A 300 29.76 12.01 5.63
CA MET A 300 31.02 11.52 6.21
C MET A 300 31.93 12.68 6.64
N SER A 301 31.98 13.78 5.88
CA SER A 301 32.74 14.98 6.25
C SER A 301 32.24 15.63 7.55
N LYS A 302 30.97 15.36 7.92
CA LYS A 302 30.35 15.80 9.19
C LYS A 302 30.58 14.82 10.34
N GLY A 303 31.36 13.76 10.13
CA GLY A 303 31.78 12.80 11.15
C GLY A 303 30.96 11.51 11.23
N LEU A 304 30.07 11.26 10.26
CA LEU A 304 29.36 9.98 10.15
C LEU A 304 30.26 8.92 9.50
N THR A 305 30.09 7.67 9.88
CA THR A 305 30.64 6.55 9.10
C THR A 305 29.90 6.42 7.77
N GLU A 306 30.46 5.68 6.81
CA GLU A 306 29.79 5.38 5.53
C GLU A 306 28.44 4.67 5.76
N GLU A 307 28.39 3.71 6.68
CA GLU A 307 27.16 2.99 7.04
C GLU A 307 26.11 3.93 7.66
N GLU A 308 26.52 4.80 8.59
CA GLU A 308 25.63 5.79 9.21
C GLU A 308 25.11 6.81 8.17
N ALA A 309 25.97 7.25 7.24
CA ALA A 309 25.60 8.14 6.16
C ALA A 309 24.60 7.48 5.20
N SER A 310 24.87 6.25 4.76
CA SER A 310 23.97 5.45 3.91
C SER A 310 22.61 5.26 4.55
N GLU A 311 22.57 4.84 5.82
CA GLU A 311 21.30 4.68 6.56
C GLU A 311 20.54 6.01 6.72
N MET A 312 21.24 7.14 6.88
CA MET A 312 20.61 8.45 6.96
C MET A 312 19.99 8.87 5.62
N ILE A 313 20.66 8.59 4.50
CA ILE A 313 20.13 8.85 3.15
C ILE A 313 18.92 7.96 2.88
N ILE A 314 19.03 6.65 3.13
CA ILE A 314 17.93 5.69 2.98
C ILE A 314 16.72 6.13 3.81
N LYS A 315 16.91 6.48 5.08
CA LYS A 315 15.82 6.97 5.94
C LYS A 315 15.19 8.26 5.42
N SER A 316 15.97 9.14 4.79
CA SER A 316 15.45 10.37 4.21
C SER A 316 14.58 10.11 2.98
N ILE A 317 14.94 9.12 2.16
CA ILE A 317 14.18 8.71 0.96
C ILE A 317 12.86 8.02 1.37
N LEU A 318 12.92 7.19 2.41
CA LEU A 318 11.77 6.42 2.89
C LEU A 318 10.84 7.19 3.84
N LYS A 319 11.16 8.44 4.20
CA LYS A 319 10.32 9.29 5.06
C LYS A 319 9.15 9.88 4.28
#